data_AF-A0A923EV73-F1
#
_entry.id   AF-A0A923EV73-F1
#
_cell.length_a   1.000
_cell.length_b   1.000
_cell.length_c   1.000
_cell.angle_alpha   90.00
_cell.angle_beta   90.00
_cell.angle_gamma   90.00
#
_symmetry.space_group_name_H-M   'P 1'
#
loop_
_entity.id
_entity.type
_entity.pdbx_description
1 polymer ?
#
loop_
_entity_poly.entity_id
_entity_poly.type
_entity_poly.pdbx_seq_one_letter_code
_entity_poly.pdbx_strand_id
1 'polypeptide(L)'
;MTYTNGDAQCTANFVFTDGTDVFLGQAAHCAGTGSSTEVNGCEAPSLPLGTPVEIEGADNPGTLAYSSWLTMQEKGEKDPNACQYNDFALVKLDPADVGKANPTMPFYGGPTGVDPDGTAAGEMLFGYGNSSLRGGIAALRPKTGASVGTSGEGWTHTVATAGPGIPGDSGSGYLSKDGSALGVLSTLNLAPAAGTNGVSDLRSALDYANGPGGYDGSLELVDGQKPFNPNVVPVDLGG
;
A
#
# COMPACT_ATOMS: atom_id res chain seq x y z
N MET A 1 11.44 -0.34 -3.79
CA MET A 1 11.18 -1.21 -2.63
C MET A 1 11.45 -0.44 -1.36
N THR A 2 10.86 -0.85 -0.24
CA THR A 2 11.24 -0.46 1.12
C THR A 2 11.79 -1.69 1.85
N TYR A 3 12.78 -1.48 2.71
CA TYR A 3 13.30 -2.48 3.63
C TYR A 3 13.29 -1.90 5.04
N THR A 4 12.38 -2.39 5.86
CA THR A 4 12.26 -1.93 7.25
C THR A 4 13.12 -2.81 8.14
N ASN A 5 14.08 -2.19 8.84
CA ASN A 5 15.04 -2.88 9.71
C ASN A 5 15.82 -4.03 9.02
N GLY A 6 16.09 -3.91 7.72
CA GLY A 6 16.93 -4.83 6.93
C GLY A 6 16.29 -6.15 6.49
N ASP A 7 15.22 -6.60 7.15
CA ASP A 7 14.65 -7.94 6.93
C ASP A 7 13.28 -7.94 6.22
N ALA A 8 12.46 -6.92 6.47
CA ALA A 8 11.11 -6.84 5.90
C ALA A 8 11.12 -6.08 4.58
N GLN A 9 11.10 -6.82 3.47
CA GLN A 9 10.97 -6.25 2.13
C GLN A 9 9.50 -5.96 1.79
N CYS A 10 9.23 -4.76 1.29
CA CYS A 10 7.92 -4.35 0.80
C CYS A 10 8.03 -3.48 -0.45
N THR A 11 6.92 -3.34 -1.16
CA THR A 11 6.77 -2.41 -2.28
C THR A 11 6.19 -1.10 -1.75
N ALA A 12 6.84 0.03 -2.05
CA ALA A 12 6.24 1.35 -1.81
C ALA A 12 5.07 1.57 -2.78
N ASN A 13 3.98 2.18 -2.31
CA ASN A 13 2.81 2.49 -3.14
C ASN A 13 2.91 3.87 -3.81
N PHE A 14 2.32 4.88 -3.18
CA PHE A 14 2.12 6.22 -3.69
C PHE A 14 2.97 7.22 -2.91
N VAL A 15 3.02 8.44 -3.42
CA VAL A 15 3.65 9.58 -2.75
C VAL A 15 2.56 10.38 -2.04
N PHE A 16 2.84 10.77 -0.79
CA PHE A 16 1.97 11.62 0.02
C PHE A 16 2.73 12.85 0.50
N THR A 17 2.00 13.87 0.93
CA THR A 17 2.55 15.10 1.52
C THR A 17 1.63 15.61 2.62
N ASP A 18 2.19 16.26 3.63
CA ASP A 18 1.42 17.07 4.60
C ASP A 18 1.58 18.58 4.36
N GLY A 19 2.13 18.95 3.20
CA GLY A 19 2.50 20.31 2.83
C GLY A 19 3.90 20.73 3.30
N THR A 20 4.53 19.97 4.20
CA THR A 20 5.90 20.20 4.69
C THR A 20 6.83 19.07 4.27
N ASP A 21 6.45 17.84 4.57
CA ASP A 21 7.22 16.63 4.36
C ASP A 21 6.62 15.80 3.21
N VAL A 22 7.48 15.02 2.55
CA VAL A 22 7.09 14.07 1.51
C VAL A 22 7.27 12.65 2.02
N PHE A 23 6.27 11.81 1.78
CA PHE A 23 6.22 10.45 2.26
C PHE A 23 6.05 9.46 1.10
N LEU A 24 6.60 8.26 1.28
CA LEU A 24 6.20 7.07 0.51
C LEU A 24 5.30 6.20 1.40
N GLY A 25 4.16 5.78 0.86
CA GLY A 25 3.33 4.81 1.56
C GLY A 25 3.87 3.39 1.44
N GLN A 26 3.63 2.58 2.46
CA GLN A 26 3.83 1.12 2.49
C GLN A 26 2.71 0.46 3.31
N ALA A 27 2.71 -0.87 3.41
CA ALA A 27 1.83 -1.55 4.35
C ALA A 27 2.37 -1.44 5.79
N ALA A 28 1.49 -1.34 6.78
CA ALA A 28 1.90 -1.20 8.19
C ALA A 28 2.63 -2.45 8.70
N HIS A 29 2.19 -3.64 8.29
CA HIS A 29 2.83 -4.89 8.67
C HIS A 29 4.26 -5.04 8.15
N CYS A 30 4.71 -4.19 7.22
CA CYS A 30 6.12 -4.13 6.82
C CYS A 30 7.04 -3.73 7.97
N ALA A 31 6.50 -3.10 9.02
CA ALA A 31 7.18 -2.82 10.28
C ALA A 31 6.80 -3.82 11.40
N GLY A 32 5.97 -4.82 11.10
CA GLY A 32 5.53 -5.84 12.06
C GLY A 32 6.69 -6.70 12.56
N THR A 33 6.67 -7.05 13.84
CA THR A 33 7.66 -7.95 14.47
C THR A 33 7.08 -9.28 14.92
N GLY A 34 5.77 -9.48 14.68
CA GLY A 34 5.07 -10.73 14.91
C GLY A 34 5.31 -11.77 13.82
N SER A 35 4.72 -12.94 14.03
CA SER A 35 4.59 -14.00 13.05
C SER A 35 3.72 -13.58 11.86
N SER A 36 3.85 -14.28 10.73
CA SER A 36 3.05 -14.03 9.52
C SER A 36 1.55 -14.30 9.68
N THR A 37 1.12 -14.81 10.84
CA THR A 37 -0.30 -15.06 11.18
C THR A 37 -0.87 -14.00 12.12
N GLU A 38 -0.05 -13.07 12.61
CA GLU A 38 -0.49 -11.94 13.42
C GLU A 38 -0.84 -10.77 12.50
N VAL A 39 -2.12 -10.73 12.12
CA VAL A 39 -2.63 -9.86 11.04
C VAL A 39 -3.57 -8.77 11.55
N ASN A 40 -3.89 -8.79 12.85
CA ASN A 40 -4.74 -7.80 13.51
C ASN A 40 -3.88 -6.62 13.98
N GLY A 41 -4.02 -5.47 13.34
CA GLY A 41 -3.22 -4.27 13.63
C GLY A 41 -3.41 -3.69 15.02
N CYS A 42 -4.51 -4.01 15.71
CA CYS A 42 -4.77 -3.60 17.09
C CYS A 42 -4.02 -4.44 18.13
N GLU A 43 -3.44 -5.58 17.74
CA GLU A 43 -2.79 -6.54 18.64
C GLU A 43 -1.36 -6.88 18.22
N ALA A 44 -1.11 -6.96 16.90
CA ALA A 44 0.16 -7.39 16.34
C ALA A 44 1.28 -6.40 16.69
N PRO A 45 2.45 -6.89 17.15
CA PRO A 45 3.54 -6.01 17.53
C PRO A 45 4.19 -5.39 16.29
N SER A 46 4.63 -4.14 16.42
CA SER A 46 5.29 -3.36 15.36
C SER A 46 6.53 -2.67 15.91
N LEU A 47 7.50 -2.43 15.03
CA LEU A 47 8.60 -1.50 15.28
C LEU A 47 8.04 -0.08 15.55
N PRO A 48 8.71 0.73 16.38
CA PRO A 48 8.24 2.07 16.72
C PRO A 48 8.38 3.07 15.56
N LEU A 49 7.66 4.19 15.67
CA LEU A 49 7.94 5.36 14.82
C LEU A 49 9.40 5.83 15.01
N GLY A 50 9.99 6.39 13.96
CA GLY A 50 11.41 6.74 13.95
C GLY A 50 12.33 5.62 13.47
N THR A 51 11.82 4.41 13.23
CA THR A 51 12.59 3.32 12.65
C THR A 51 13.11 3.69 11.25
N PRO A 52 14.42 3.52 10.97
CA PRO A 52 14.97 3.70 9.63
C PRO A 52 14.40 2.69 8.63
N VAL A 53 14.10 3.18 7.43
CA VAL A 53 13.62 2.37 6.31
C VAL A 53 14.51 2.63 5.10
N GLU A 54 15.19 1.60 4.60
CA GLU A 54 15.95 1.72 3.36
C GLU A 54 14.99 1.76 2.18
N ILE A 55 15.27 2.63 1.21
CA ILE A 55 14.41 2.85 0.04
C ILE A 55 15.25 2.64 -1.21
N GLU A 56 14.84 1.69 -2.04
CA GLU A 56 15.49 1.45 -3.34
C GLU A 56 15.40 2.71 -4.21
N GLY A 57 16.55 3.26 -4.60
CA GLY A 57 16.67 4.49 -5.40
C GLY A 57 16.90 5.77 -4.58
N ALA A 58 16.85 5.72 -3.25
CA ALA A 58 17.28 6.81 -2.37
C ALA A 58 18.76 6.66 -2.00
N ASP A 59 19.43 7.78 -1.67
CA ASP A 59 20.81 7.75 -1.15
C ASP A 59 20.84 7.65 0.39
N ASN A 60 19.75 8.06 1.05
CA ASN A 60 19.61 8.07 2.50
C ASN A 60 18.37 7.26 2.91
N PRO A 61 18.38 6.62 4.09
CA PRO A 61 17.20 5.94 4.60
C PRO A 61 16.09 6.96 4.88
N GLY A 62 14.86 6.58 4.57
CA GLY A 62 13.68 7.25 5.11
C GLY A 62 13.44 6.86 6.56
N THR A 63 12.36 7.39 7.14
CA THR A 63 11.97 7.11 8.53
C THR A 63 10.50 6.74 8.60
N LEU A 64 10.15 5.66 9.33
CA LEU A 64 8.75 5.32 9.61
C LEU A 64 8.10 6.46 10.42
N ALA A 65 7.27 7.25 9.77
CA ALA A 65 6.66 8.46 10.32
C ALA A 65 5.23 8.23 10.81
N TYR A 66 4.54 7.26 10.21
CA TYR A 66 3.19 6.87 10.60
C TYR A 66 3.00 5.35 10.42
N SER A 67 2.20 4.76 11.29
CA SER A 67 1.74 3.37 11.19
C SER A 67 0.34 3.27 11.76
N SER A 68 -0.62 2.80 10.94
CA SER A 68 -1.99 2.58 11.38
C SER A 68 -2.07 1.63 12.58
N TRP A 69 -1.22 0.60 12.62
CA TRP A 69 -1.19 -0.36 13.72
C TRP A 69 -0.79 0.29 15.05
N LEU A 70 0.30 1.08 15.04
CA LEU A 70 0.72 1.82 16.22
C LEU A 70 -0.33 2.84 16.66
N THR A 71 -0.93 3.57 15.73
CA THR A 71 -1.99 4.54 16.04
C THR A 71 -3.21 3.84 16.63
N MET A 72 -3.69 2.75 16.02
CA MET A 72 -4.82 1.97 16.53
C MET A 72 -4.56 1.46 17.96
N GLN A 73 -3.36 0.94 18.22
CA GLN A 73 -2.95 0.49 19.55
C GLN A 73 -2.92 1.64 20.56
N GLU A 74 -2.33 2.77 20.20
CA GLU A 74 -2.24 3.97 21.06
C GLU A 74 -3.63 4.53 21.40
N LYS A 75 -4.53 4.59 20.40
CA LYS A 75 -5.90 5.09 20.58
C LYS A 75 -6.85 4.06 21.19
N GLY A 76 -6.39 2.82 21.36
CA GLY A 76 -7.19 1.74 21.89
C GLY A 76 -8.37 1.38 20.99
N GLU A 77 -8.17 1.39 19.67
CA GLU A 77 -9.17 1.08 18.64
C GLU A 77 -9.97 -0.19 18.95
N LYS A 78 -11.25 -0.17 18.60
CA LYS A 78 -12.22 -1.25 18.87
C LYS A 78 -13.03 -1.64 17.65
N ASP A 79 -13.00 -0.85 16.58
CA ASP A 79 -13.63 -1.22 15.32
C ASP A 79 -12.93 -2.46 14.74
N PRO A 80 -13.64 -3.60 14.60
CA PRO A 80 -13.01 -4.83 14.15
C PRO A 80 -12.55 -4.74 12.69
N ASN A 81 -13.20 -3.94 11.83
CA ASN A 81 -12.79 -3.77 10.45
C ASN A 81 -11.53 -2.90 10.34
N ALA A 82 -11.45 -1.81 11.11
CA ALA A 82 -10.22 -1.02 11.19
C ALA A 82 -9.05 -1.87 11.69
N CYS A 83 -9.24 -2.60 12.80
CA CYS A 83 -8.24 -3.50 13.36
C CYS A 83 -7.77 -4.57 12.35
N GLN A 84 -8.69 -5.11 11.55
CA GLN A 84 -8.40 -6.21 10.64
C GLN A 84 -7.81 -5.77 9.29
N TYR A 85 -8.13 -4.56 8.83
CA TYR A 85 -7.88 -4.16 7.44
C TYR A 85 -7.14 -2.84 7.27
N ASN A 86 -6.96 -2.03 8.32
CA ASN A 86 -6.15 -0.82 8.23
C ASN A 86 -4.66 -1.16 8.34
N ASP A 87 -4.03 -1.43 7.19
CA ASP A 87 -2.64 -1.86 7.06
C ASP A 87 -1.83 -0.83 6.27
N PHE A 88 -1.79 0.41 6.78
CA PHE A 88 -1.18 1.56 6.10
C PHE A 88 -0.12 2.24 6.95
N ALA A 89 1.02 2.55 6.35
CA ALA A 89 2.11 3.27 6.99
C ALA A 89 2.76 4.27 6.02
N LEU A 90 3.40 5.29 6.58
CA LEU A 90 4.15 6.29 5.84
C LEU A 90 5.62 6.25 6.23
N VAL A 91 6.47 6.30 5.21
CA VAL A 91 7.91 6.50 5.33
C VAL A 91 8.21 7.92 4.90
N LYS A 92 8.61 8.78 5.83
CA LYS A 92 9.11 10.11 5.52
C LYS A 92 10.42 10.00 4.77
N LEU A 93 10.50 10.66 3.61
CA LEU A 93 11.72 10.73 2.82
C LEU A 93 12.74 11.64 3.50
N ASP A 94 14.03 11.29 3.34
CA ASP A 94 15.09 12.23 3.64
C ASP A 94 14.96 13.45 2.70
N PRO A 95 15.08 14.70 3.20
CA PRO A 95 14.97 15.90 2.38
C PRO A 95 15.89 15.91 1.15
N ALA A 96 17.07 15.27 1.22
CA ALA A 96 18.01 15.18 0.09
C ALA A 96 17.49 14.27 -1.04
N ASP A 97 16.58 13.35 -0.75
CA ASP A 97 16.03 12.38 -1.70
C ASP A 97 14.63 12.73 -2.21
N VAL A 98 13.97 13.76 -1.66
CA VAL A 98 12.63 14.22 -2.11
C VAL A 98 12.59 14.49 -3.61
N GLY A 99 13.64 15.09 -4.18
CA GLY A 99 13.74 15.38 -5.62
C GLY A 99 13.80 14.14 -6.52
N LYS A 100 14.01 12.95 -5.96
CA LYS A 100 14.01 11.67 -6.69
C LYS A 100 12.65 10.99 -6.69
N ALA A 101 11.74 11.38 -5.82
CA ALA A 101 10.40 10.83 -5.77
C ALA A 101 9.63 11.18 -7.05
N ASN A 102 8.87 10.21 -7.56
CA ASN A 102 7.95 10.42 -8.66
C ASN A 102 6.59 9.84 -8.25
N PRO A 103 5.52 10.66 -8.16
CA PRO A 103 4.19 10.17 -7.78
C PRO A 103 3.55 9.32 -8.88
N THR A 104 4.16 9.25 -10.07
CA THR A 104 3.64 8.47 -11.20
C THR A 104 3.81 6.97 -10.96
N MET A 105 2.72 6.20 -10.91
CA MET A 105 2.82 4.75 -10.86
C MET A 105 3.58 4.22 -12.09
N PRO A 106 4.62 3.40 -11.90
CA PRO A 106 5.34 2.82 -13.02
C PRO A 106 4.41 2.00 -13.92
N PHE A 107 4.68 2.01 -15.22
CA PHE A 107 3.90 1.33 -16.28
C PHE A 107 2.50 1.91 -16.55
N TYR A 108 1.75 2.30 -15.52
CA TYR A 108 0.35 2.74 -15.64
C TYR A 108 0.14 4.24 -15.65
N GLY A 109 1.05 5.07 -15.13
CA GLY A 109 0.72 6.49 -14.90
C GLY A 109 -0.24 6.66 -13.71
N GLY A 110 -0.77 7.87 -13.51
CA GLY A 110 -1.57 8.18 -12.31
C GLY A 110 -0.74 8.11 -11.01
N PRO A 111 -1.36 8.15 -9.82
CA PRO A 111 -2.81 8.18 -9.60
C PRO A 111 -3.44 9.52 -10.02
N THR A 112 -4.76 9.55 -10.19
CA THR A 112 -5.54 10.76 -10.54
C THR A 112 -6.30 11.35 -9.35
N GLY A 113 -5.99 10.89 -8.14
CA GLY A 113 -6.71 11.17 -6.90
C GLY A 113 -6.96 9.89 -6.11
N VAL A 114 -7.61 10.00 -4.96
CA VAL A 114 -8.03 8.86 -4.12
C VAL A 114 -9.37 8.33 -4.63
N ASP A 115 -9.52 7.01 -4.69
CA ASP A 115 -10.79 6.37 -5.02
C ASP A 115 -11.87 6.68 -3.96
N PRO A 116 -13.05 7.22 -4.34
CA PRO A 116 -14.01 7.73 -3.36
C PRO A 116 -14.97 6.67 -2.78
N ASP A 117 -15.24 5.58 -3.50
CA ASP A 117 -16.36 4.68 -3.22
C ASP A 117 -16.02 3.18 -3.30
N GLY A 118 -14.75 2.86 -3.54
CA GLY A 118 -14.24 1.51 -3.66
C GLY A 118 -14.59 0.88 -5.00
N THR A 119 -14.57 -0.45 -5.05
CA THR A 119 -14.85 -1.21 -6.27
C THR A 119 -15.98 -2.22 -6.11
N ALA A 120 -16.68 -2.46 -7.22
CA ALA A 120 -17.65 -3.54 -7.38
C ALA A 120 -17.00 -4.79 -7.99
N ALA A 121 -17.59 -5.96 -7.75
CA ALA A 121 -17.11 -7.21 -8.33
C ALA A 121 -17.08 -7.16 -9.87
N GLY A 122 -15.96 -7.57 -10.46
CA GLY A 122 -15.72 -7.55 -11.90
C GLY A 122 -15.12 -6.25 -12.43
N GLU A 123 -14.98 -5.20 -11.62
CA GLU A 123 -14.30 -3.99 -12.05
C GLU A 123 -12.80 -4.23 -12.24
N MET A 124 -12.25 -3.68 -13.32
CA MET A 124 -10.83 -3.80 -13.64
C MET A 124 -9.99 -2.97 -12.68
N LEU A 125 -8.84 -3.52 -12.29
CA LEU A 125 -7.88 -2.83 -11.44
C LEU A 125 -6.43 -3.14 -11.83
N PHE A 126 -5.56 -2.20 -11.47
CA PHE A 126 -4.17 -2.13 -11.93
C PHE A 126 -3.26 -1.96 -10.72
N GLY A 127 -2.36 -2.91 -10.49
CA GLY A 127 -1.42 -2.87 -9.36
C GLY A 127 0.02 -2.86 -9.81
N TYR A 128 0.95 -2.46 -8.95
CA TYR A 128 2.38 -2.58 -9.22
C TYR A 128 3.12 -3.12 -8.00
N GLY A 129 3.73 -4.30 -8.15
CA GLY A 129 4.49 -5.00 -7.10
C GLY A 129 5.92 -5.29 -7.52
N ASN A 130 6.90 -5.09 -6.63
CA ASN A 130 8.31 -5.28 -6.93
C ASN A 130 9.01 -6.29 -6.01
N SER A 131 8.28 -7.31 -5.52
CA SER A 131 8.85 -8.38 -4.70
C SER A 131 10.18 -8.91 -5.27
N SER A 132 11.22 -8.97 -4.45
CA SER A 132 12.52 -9.52 -4.87
C SER A 132 12.43 -11.01 -5.23
N LEU A 133 11.41 -11.72 -4.75
CA LEU A 133 11.14 -13.12 -5.10
C LEU A 133 10.78 -13.30 -6.58
N ARG A 134 10.45 -12.21 -7.29
CA ARG A 134 10.21 -12.20 -8.74
C ARG A 134 11.51 -12.10 -9.56
N GLY A 135 12.68 -12.16 -8.93
CA GLY A 135 13.98 -12.23 -9.60
C GLY A 135 14.34 -10.99 -10.42
N GLY A 136 13.74 -9.82 -10.11
CA GLY A 136 13.95 -8.58 -10.87
C GLY A 136 13.34 -8.57 -12.27
N ILE A 137 12.47 -9.53 -12.62
CA ILE A 137 11.83 -9.61 -13.93
C ILE A 137 10.79 -8.49 -14.06
N ALA A 138 11.11 -7.45 -14.83
CA ALA A 138 10.28 -6.25 -14.98
C ALA A 138 8.85 -6.54 -15.47
N ALA A 139 8.66 -7.56 -16.32
CA ALA A 139 7.36 -7.95 -16.85
C ALA A 139 6.40 -8.52 -15.79
N LEU A 140 6.90 -8.92 -14.61
CA LEU A 140 6.07 -9.47 -13.53
C LEU A 140 5.61 -8.41 -12.52
N ARG A 141 6.08 -7.16 -12.67
CA ARG A 141 5.82 -6.08 -11.72
C ARG A 141 4.43 -5.45 -11.89
N PRO A 142 4.02 -5.05 -13.11
CA PRO A 142 2.66 -4.60 -13.32
C PRO A 142 1.68 -5.77 -13.15
N LYS A 143 0.55 -5.48 -12.52
CA LYS A 143 -0.54 -6.41 -12.24
C LYS A 143 -1.80 -5.88 -12.87
N THR A 144 -2.56 -6.73 -13.54
CA THR A 144 -3.92 -6.42 -13.94
C THR A 144 -4.84 -7.51 -13.42
N GLY A 145 -6.03 -7.13 -13.01
CA GLY A 145 -7.00 -8.06 -12.44
C GLY A 145 -8.39 -7.47 -12.38
N ALA A 146 -9.24 -8.17 -11.64
CA ALA A 146 -10.59 -7.73 -11.34
C ALA A 146 -10.81 -7.67 -9.82
N SER A 147 -11.61 -6.71 -9.39
CA SER A 147 -12.13 -6.68 -8.04
C SER A 147 -13.09 -7.85 -7.82
N VAL A 148 -13.05 -8.42 -6.63
CA VAL A 148 -14.06 -9.33 -6.09
C VAL A 148 -15.08 -8.55 -5.25
N GLY A 149 -14.82 -7.26 -5.01
CA GLY A 149 -15.70 -6.32 -4.32
C GLY A 149 -15.06 -5.71 -3.08
N THR A 150 -15.66 -4.60 -2.66
CA THR A 150 -15.36 -3.91 -1.40
C THR A 150 -16.15 -4.55 -0.25
N SER A 151 -15.50 -4.72 0.90
CA SER A 151 -16.10 -5.33 2.10
C SER A 151 -15.49 -4.71 3.36
N GLY A 152 -15.82 -5.26 4.54
CA GLY A 152 -15.36 -4.71 5.81
C GLY A 152 -15.77 -3.25 6.01
N GLU A 153 -17.00 -2.91 5.61
CA GLU A 153 -17.54 -1.54 5.70
C GLU A 153 -16.72 -0.48 4.95
N GLY A 154 -16.00 -0.88 3.89
CA GLY A 154 -15.19 0.01 3.09
C GLY A 154 -13.72 0.00 3.45
N TRP A 155 -13.27 -0.84 4.40
CA TRP A 155 -11.87 -0.91 4.79
C TRP A 155 -11.00 -1.79 3.88
N THR A 156 -11.61 -2.66 3.08
CA THR A 156 -10.84 -3.61 2.25
C THR A 156 -11.51 -3.89 0.91
N HIS A 157 -10.67 -4.08 -0.11
CA HIS A 157 -11.05 -4.59 -1.41
C HIS A 157 -10.38 -5.94 -1.63
N THR A 158 -11.16 -6.94 -2.02
CA THR A 158 -10.58 -8.23 -2.45
C THR A 158 -10.31 -8.15 -3.94
N VAL A 159 -9.10 -8.52 -4.37
CA VAL A 159 -8.67 -8.46 -5.77
C VAL A 159 -8.20 -9.82 -6.25
N ALA A 160 -8.54 -10.16 -7.49
CA ALA A 160 -8.04 -11.32 -8.21
C ALA A 160 -7.16 -10.82 -9.36
N THR A 161 -5.85 -11.00 -9.24
CA THR A 161 -4.89 -10.55 -10.26
C THR A 161 -4.25 -11.71 -10.98
N ALA A 162 -3.88 -11.47 -12.23
CA ALA A 162 -3.05 -12.39 -12.97
C ALA A 162 -1.66 -12.43 -12.30
N GLY A 163 -1.35 -13.56 -11.66
CA GLY A 163 -0.20 -13.71 -10.77
C GLY A 163 -0.41 -12.94 -9.45
N PRO A 164 -1.00 -13.58 -8.42
CA PRO A 164 -1.34 -12.92 -7.16
C PRO A 164 -0.11 -12.31 -6.47
N GLY A 165 -0.37 -11.39 -5.55
CA GLY A 165 0.62 -10.81 -4.66
C GLY A 165 1.28 -11.89 -3.81
N ILE A 166 2.60 -11.79 -3.69
CA ILE A 166 3.44 -12.70 -2.89
C ILE A 166 4.23 -11.88 -1.86
N PRO A 167 4.87 -12.51 -0.86
CA PRO A 167 5.73 -11.78 0.08
C PRO A 167 6.71 -10.84 -0.66
N GLY A 168 6.82 -9.59 -0.19
CA GLY A 168 7.54 -8.51 -0.86
C GLY A 168 6.69 -7.63 -1.78
N ASP A 169 5.53 -8.11 -2.25
CA ASP A 169 4.54 -7.25 -2.92
C ASP A 169 3.69 -6.48 -1.89
N SER A 170 3.72 -6.85 -0.61
CA SER A 170 3.13 -6.07 0.48
C SER A 170 3.41 -4.57 0.32
N GLY A 171 2.38 -3.75 0.48
CA GLY A 171 2.47 -2.31 0.28
C GLY A 171 2.25 -1.84 -1.15
N SER A 172 2.16 -2.73 -2.15
CA SER A 172 1.88 -2.36 -3.55
C SER A 172 0.65 -1.47 -3.69
N GLY A 173 0.76 -0.42 -4.50
CA GLY A 173 -0.38 0.43 -4.82
C GLY A 173 -1.29 -0.22 -5.87
N TYR A 174 -2.60 -0.07 -5.69
CA TYR A 174 -3.63 -0.48 -6.65
C TYR A 174 -4.44 0.75 -7.11
N LEU A 175 -4.70 0.81 -8.41
CA LEU A 175 -5.53 1.81 -9.07
C LEU A 175 -6.84 1.19 -9.55
N SER A 176 -7.93 1.96 -9.46
CA SER A 176 -9.21 1.66 -10.11
C SER A 176 -9.15 1.92 -11.62
N LYS A 177 -10.23 1.57 -12.33
CA LYS A 177 -10.32 1.63 -13.80
C LYS A 177 -10.13 3.02 -14.41
N ASP A 178 -10.32 4.07 -13.63
CA ASP A 178 -10.15 5.48 -14.00
C ASP A 178 -8.79 6.05 -13.59
N GLY A 179 -7.96 5.27 -12.87
CA GLY A 179 -6.64 5.68 -12.40
C GLY A 179 -6.64 6.30 -11.00
N SER A 180 -7.76 6.30 -10.28
CA SER A 180 -7.79 6.69 -8.88
C SER A 180 -7.09 5.64 -8.00
N ALA A 181 -6.43 6.09 -6.93
CA ALA A 181 -5.74 5.22 -5.99
C ALA A 181 -6.74 4.52 -5.08
N LEU A 182 -6.91 3.22 -5.30
CA LEU A 182 -7.83 2.35 -4.58
C LEU A 182 -7.27 1.97 -3.21
N GLY A 183 -6.01 1.55 -3.14
CA GLY A 183 -5.51 0.98 -1.91
C GLY A 183 -4.12 0.38 -1.93
N VAL A 184 -3.80 -0.22 -0.80
CA VAL A 184 -2.48 -0.77 -0.46
C VAL A 184 -2.59 -2.28 -0.25
N LEU A 185 -1.79 -3.05 -0.98
CA LEU A 185 -1.82 -4.51 -0.90
C LEU A 185 -1.39 -5.01 0.48
N SER A 186 -2.25 -5.79 1.13
CA SER A 186 -1.89 -6.57 2.30
C SER A 186 -1.74 -8.04 1.89
N THR A 187 -0.54 -8.60 1.94
CA THR A 187 -0.38 -10.05 1.65
C THR A 187 -0.67 -10.92 2.86
N LEU A 188 -0.81 -10.32 4.04
CA LEU A 188 -1.12 -11.00 5.30
C LEU A 188 -2.63 -11.17 5.53
N ASN A 189 -3.46 -11.09 4.48
CA ASN A 189 -4.89 -11.28 4.66
C ASN A 189 -5.24 -12.63 5.30
N LEU A 190 -6.26 -12.63 6.16
CA LEU A 190 -6.77 -13.84 6.78
C LEU A 190 -7.49 -14.69 5.72
N ALA A 191 -6.89 -15.83 5.35
CA ALA A 191 -7.47 -16.84 4.46
C ALA A 191 -8.15 -16.28 3.18
N PRO A 192 -7.43 -15.51 2.32
CA PRO A 192 -8.00 -15.10 1.05
C PRO A 192 -8.40 -16.35 0.25
N ALA A 193 -9.49 -16.24 -0.50
CA ALA A 193 -9.82 -17.25 -1.50
C ALA A 193 -8.60 -17.50 -2.39
N ALA A 194 -8.36 -18.75 -2.78
CA ALA A 194 -7.17 -19.11 -3.54
C ALA A 194 -7.01 -18.21 -4.78
N GLY A 195 -5.84 -17.58 -4.92
CA GLY A 195 -5.54 -16.66 -6.02
C GLY A 195 -6.00 -15.22 -5.84
N THR A 196 -6.51 -14.85 -4.66
CA THR A 196 -6.90 -13.47 -4.33
C THR A 196 -5.98 -12.85 -3.28
N ASN A 197 -5.98 -11.53 -3.21
CA ASN A 197 -5.38 -10.76 -2.12
C ASN A 197 -6.38 -9.70 -1.65
N GLY A 198 -6.24 -9.25 -0.40
CA GLY A 198 -6.94 -8.06 0.07
C GLY A 198 -6.05 -6.82 -0.04
N VAL A 199 -6.70 -5.68 -0.21
CA VAL A 199 -6.12 -4.37 -0.40
C VAL A 199 -6.80 -3.45 0.61
N SER A 200 -6.04 -2.86 1.52
CA SER A 200 -6.55 -1.85 2.45
C SER A 200 -7.01 -0.63 1.65
N ASP A 201 -8.23 -0.17 1.92
CA ASP A 201 -8.84 0.98 1.26
C ASP A 201 -8.07 2.26 1.62
N LEU A 202 -7.60 2.99 0.60
CA LEU A 202 -6.74 4.15 0.80
C LEU A 202 -7.51 5.31 1.42
N ARG A 203 -8.77 5.53 1.05
CA ARG A 203 -9.58 6.64 1.58
C ARG A 203 -9.77 6.47 3.09
N SER A 204 -10.19 5.29 3.52
CA SER A 204 -10.39 4.94 4.93
C SER A 204 -9.07 5.02 5.72
N ALA A 205 -7.96 4.57 5.12
CA ALA A 205 -6.64 4.70 5.74
C ALA A 205 -6.19 6.17 5.89
N LEU A 206 -6.40 7.02 4.87
CA LEU A 206 -6.09 8.44 4.93
C LEU A 206 -6.99 9.20 5.89
N ASP A 207 -8.30 8.89 5.92
CA ASP A 207 -9.25 9.45 6.90
C ASP A 207 -8.79 9.11 8.33
N TYR A 208 -8.31 7.89 8.56
CA TYR A 208 -7.77 7.48 9.86
C TYR A 208 -6.46 8.19 10.22
N ALA A 209 -5.54 8.35 9.26
CA ALA A 209 -4.30 9.08 9.47
C ALA A 209 -4.57 10.58 9.75
N ASN A 210 -5.51 11.19 9.03
CA ASN A 210 -5.91 12.59 9.19
C ASN A 210 -6.78 12.86 10.43
N GLY A 211 -7.48 11.85 10.96
CA GLY A 211 -8.19 11.97 12.24
C GLY A 211 -7.35 11.42 13.39
N PRO A 212 -7.58 10.17 13.82
CA PRO A 212 -6.83 9.52 14.91
C PRO A 212 -5.31 9.59 14.82
N GLY A 213 -4.75 9.60 13.60
CA GLY A 213 -3.31 9.68 13.34
C GLY A 213 -2.68 11.05 13.56
N GLY A 214 -3.47 12.10 13.76
CA GLY A 214 -2.99 13.43 14.13
C GLY A 214 -2.42 14.27 12.98
N TYR A 215 -2.67 13.90 11.72
CA TYR A 215 -2.38 14.77 10.58
C TYR A 215 -3.43 15.88 10.39
N ASP A 216 -4.56 15.82 11.09
CA ASP A 216 -5.59 16.87 11.14
C ASP A 216 -6.07 17.37 9.76
N GLY A 217 -6.14 16.46 8.78
CA GLY A 217 -6.56 16.76 7.40
C GLY A 217 -5.47 17.29 6.48
N SER A 218 -4.22 17.43 6.96
CA SER A 218 -3.11 17.91 6.14
C SER A 218 -2.49 16.85 5.22
N LEU A 219 -2.64 15.56 5.54
CA LEU A 219 -2.04 14.48 4.76
C LEU A 219 -2.86 14.23 3.49
N GLU A 220 -2.21 14.38 2.35
CA GLU A 220 -2.82 14.27 1.02
C GLU A 220 -2.00 13.33 0.12
N LEU A 221 -2.71 12.63 -0.78
CA LEU A 221 -2.10 11.90 -1.89
C LEU A 221 -1.57 12.90 -2.93
N VAL A 222 -0.37 12.66 -3.45
CA VAL A 222 0.18 13.44 -4.57
C VAL A 222 -0.19 12.78 -5.89
N ASP A 223 -0.88 13.52 -6.76
CA ASP A 223 -1.26 13.06 -8.10
C ASP A 223 -0.04 12.73 -8.98
N GLY A 224 -0.23 11.73 -9.84
CA GLY A 224 0.76 11.33 -10.84
C GLY A 224 1.06 12.42 -11.85
N GLN A 225 2.32 12.52 -12.26
CA GLN A 225 2.78 13.49 -13.25
C GLN A 225 2.54 13.05 -14.69
N LYS A 226 2.29 11.75 -14.92
CA LYS A 226 1.89 11.21 -16.23
C LYS A 226 0.43 10.77 -16.16
N PRO A 227 -0.35 11.03 -17.23
CA PRO A 227 -1.73 10.53 -17.31
C PRO A 227 -1.80 9.03 -17.11
N PHE A 228 -2.87 8.58 -16.45
CA PHE A 228 -3.17 7.17 -16.32
C PHE A 228 -3.41 6.54 -17.71
N ASN A 229 -2.84 5.36 -17.90
CA ASN A 229 -2.92 4.54 -19.10
C ASN A 229 -3.21 3.08 -18.70
N PRO A 230 -4.46 2.60 -18.88
CA PRO A 230 -4.91 1.28 -18.43
C PRO A 230 -4.40 0.15 -19.34
N ASN A 231 -3.08 0.05 -19.55
CA ASN A 231 -2.46 -1.00 -20.33
C ASN A 231 -2.65 -2.36 -19.65
N VAL A 232 -3.57 -3.18 -20.13
CA VAL A 232 -3.78 -4.53 -19.57
C VAL A 232 -2.54 -5.38 -19.82
N VAL A 233 -2.01 -5.97 -18.75
CA VAL A 233 -0.88 -6.91 -18.85
C VAL A 233 -1.45 -8.33 -18.80
N PRO A 234 -1.49 -9.04 -19.93
CA PRO A 234 -1.82 -10.45 -19.89
C PRO A 234 -0.71 -11.17 -19.15
N VAL A 235 -1.05 -11.93 -18.11
CA VAL A 235 -0.14 -13.00 -17.71
C VAL A 235 -0.33 -14.07 -18.76
N ASP A 236 0.67 -14.21 -19.63
CA ASP A 236 0.88 -15.45 -20.33
C ASP A 236 0.99 -16.54 -19.25
N LEU A 237 -0.09 -17.29 -19.05
CA LEU A 237 -0.13 -18.40 -18.10
C LEU A 237 0.68 -19.60 -18.61
N GLY A 238 1.34 -19.48 -19.77
CA GLY A 238 1.94 -20.59 -20.47
C GLY A 238 0.85 -21.49 -21.05
N GLY A 239 0.99 -21.83 -22.32
CA GLY A 239 0.33 -23.00 -22.90
C GLY A 239 0.82 -24.30 -22.28
#